data_AF-A0A0G1B3C6-F1
#
_entry.id   AF-A0A0G1B3C6-F1
#
_cell.length_a   1.000
_cell.length_b   1.000
_cell.length_c   1.000
_cell.angle_alpha   90.00
_cell.angle_beta   90.00
_cell.angle_gamma   90.00
#
_symmetry.space_group_name_H-M   'P 1'
#
loop_
_entity.id
_entity.type
_entity.pdbx_description
1 polymer ?
#
loop_
_entity_poly.entity_id
_entity_poly.type
_entity_poly.pdbx_seq_one_letter_code
_entity_poly.pdbx_strand_id
1 'polypeptide(L)'
;MAVIIGTYNFLYGLLLRNLGSSTVLIGLGLGVLVVGLAVKALAHEGVSSLSQFGWPVLVGLFLGLGMFFLTKAFADPNARVSQLIPLINANTLISVILGLVILREYQSVSMVKVIIGTILIVLGAVVIK
;
A
#
# COMPACT_ATOMS: atom_id res chain seq x y z
N MET A 1 -9.50 7.48 5.81
CA MET A 1 -8.42 6.67 5.20
C MET A 1 -8.91 5.84 4.02
N ALA A 2 -9.91 4.95 4.18
CA ALA A 2 -10.39 4.07 3.11
C ALA A 2 -10.82 4.81 1.83
N VAL A 3 -11.57 5.91 1.97
CA VAL A 3 -11.98 6.75 0.83
C VAL A 3 -10.76 7.31 0.08
N ILE A 4 -9.78 7.88 0.81
CA ILE A 4 -8.57 8.47 0.22
C ILE A 4 -7.75 7.40 -0.54
N ILE A 5 -7.56 6.22 0.05
CA ILE A 5 -6.84 5.11 -0.60
C ILE A 5 -7.60 4.59 -1.83
N GLY A 6 -8.93 4.49 -1.74
CA GLY A 6 -9.78 4.12 -2.87
C GLY A 6 -9.69 5.12 -4.02
N THR A 7 -9.76 6.42 -3.71
CA THR A 7 -9.59 7.50 -4.71
C THR A 7 -8.19 7.48 -5.31
N TYR A 8 -7.15 7.29 -4.50
CA TYR A 8 -5.77 7.13 -4.98
C TYR A 8 -5.67 5.98 -6.00
N ASN A 9 -6.19 4.80 -5.68
CA ASN A 9 -6.15 3.63 -6.56
C ASN A 9 -6.87 3.88 -7.89
N PHE A 10 -8.00 4.59 -7.86
CA PHE A 10 -8.72 4.99 -9.07
C PHE A 10 -7.90 5.98 -9.92
N LEU A 11 -7.37 7.05 -9.30
CA LEU A 11 -6.54 8.05 -9.97
C LEU A 11 -5.27 7.42 -10.55
N TYR A 12 -4.66 6.47 -9.84
CA TYR A 12 -3.49 5.73 -10.29
C TYR A 12 -3.76 4.97 -11.60
N GLY A 13 -4.86 4.21 -11.65
CA GLY A 13 -5.29 3.50 -12.86
C GLY A 13 -5.61 4.46 -14.00
N LEU A 14 -6.14 5.65 -13.72
CA LEU A 14 -6.41 6.68 -14.74
C LEU A 14 -5.12 7.29 -15.31
N LEU A 15 -4.14 7.58 -14.45
CA LEU A 15 -2.87 8.19 -14.85
C LEU A 15 -2.05 7.27 -15.75
N LEU A 16 -2.01 5.97 -15.44
CA LEU A 16 -1.26 4.97 -16.24
C LEU A 16 -1.81 4.77 -17.65
N ARG A 17 -3.04 5.20 -17.94
CA ARG A 17 -3.58 5.18 -19.31
C ARG A 17 -2.93 6.22 -20.22
N ASN A 18 -2.44 7.32 -19.64
CA ASN A 18 -1.96 8.49 -20.38
C ASN A 18 -0.48 8.79 -20.16
N LEU A 19 0.12 8.26 -19.09
CA LEU A 19 1.48 8.55 -18.67
C LEU A 19 2.32 7.27 -18.58
N GLY A 20 3.62 7.41 -18.80
CA GLY A 20 4.57 6.33 -18.60
C GLY A 20 4.65 5.89 -17.13
N SER A 21 4.84 4.60 -16.91
CA SER A 21 5.01 3.95 -15.61
C SER A 21 6.03 4.65 -14.71
N SER A 22 7.18 5.01 -15.26
CA SER A 22 8.24 5.72 -14.54
C SER A 22 7.80 7.12 -14.09
N THR A 23 7.11 7.87 -14.95
CA THR A 23 6.59 9.20 -14.65
C THR A 23 5.61 9.17 -13.48
N VAL A 24 4.68 8.20 -13.48
CA VAL A 24 3.71 8.05 -12.39
C VAL A 24 4.40 7.69 -11.07
N LEU A 25 5.35 6.75 -11.08
CA LEU A 25 6.09 6.35 -9.88
C LEU A 25 6.94 7.48 -9.29
N ILE A 26 7.66 8.23 -10.13
CA ILE A 26 8.44 9.39 -9.69
C ILE A 26 7.52 10.47 -9.10
N GLY A 27 6.41 10.76 -9.77
CA GLY A 27 5.42 11.74 -9.29
C GLY A 27 4.83 11.36 -7.93
N LEU A 28 4.50 10.08 -7.72
CA LEU A 28 4.05 9.60 -6.41
C LEU A 28 5.13 9.72 -5.34
N GLY A 29 6.38 9.35 -5.65
CA GLY A 29 7.50 9.52 -4.73
C GLY A 29 7.68 10.97 -4.28
N LEU A 30 7.60 11.91 -5.23
CA LEU A 30 7.63 13.34 -4.92
C LEU A 30 6.44 13.79 -4.06
N GLY A 31 5.24 13.31 -4.37
CA GLY A 31 4.04 13.60 -3.56
C GLY A 31 4.19 13.14 -2.10
N VAL A 32 4.68 11.91 -1.90
CA VAL A 32 4.95 11.37 -0.56
C VAL A 32 6.03 12.18 0.17
N LEU A 33 7.10 12.58 -0.54
CA LEU A 33 8.14 13.43 0.03
C LEU A 33 7.59 14.78 0.50
N VAL A 34 6.77 15.44 -0.32
CA VAL A 34 6.13 16.73 0.03
C VAL A 34 5.25 16.59 1.26
N VAL A 35 4.42 15.53 1.32
CA VAL A 35 3.59 15.24 2.50
C VAL A 35 4.45 15.03 3.75
N GLY A 36 5.55 14.27 3.64
CA GLY A 36 6.48 14.06 4.76
C GLY A 36 7.12 15.36 5.26
N LEU A 37 7.53 16.24 4.35
CA LEU A 37 8.08 17.56 4.72
C LEU A 37 7.02 18.45 5.39
N ALA A 38 5.78 18.43 4.90
CA ALA A 38 4.67 19.17 5.50
C ALA A 38 4.35 18.66 6.91
N VAL A 39 4.31 17.34 7.12
CA VAL A 39 4.10 16.74 8.44
C VAL A 39 5.22 17.14 9.39
N LYS A 40 6.48 17.07 8.97
CA LYS A 40 7.63 17.51 9.79
C LYS A 40 7.49 18.98 10.22
N ALA A 41 7.09 19.85 9.30
CA ALA A 41 6.90 21.28 9.58
C ALA A 41 5.74 21.53 10.57
N LEU A 42 4.63 20.79 10.45
CA LEU A 42 3.45 20.96 11.31
C LEU A 42 3.62 20.32 12.69
N ALA A 43 4.28 19.17 12.77
CA ALA A 43 4.47 18.42 14.01
C ALA A 43 5.54 19.03 14.94
N HIS A 44 6.30 20.03 14.45
CA HIS A 44 7.42 20.64 15.18
C HIS A 44 8.43 19.60 15.71
N GLU A 45 8.56 18.48 15.00
CA GLU A 45 9.49 17.42 15.37
C GLU A 45 10.94 17.90 15.22
N GLY A 46 11.76 17.60 16.22
CA GLY A 46 13.18 17.95 16.22
C GLY A 46 13.95 17.32 15.05
N VAL A 47 15.19 17.75 14.86
CA VAL A 47 16.05 17.22 13.78
C VAL A 47 16.31 15.74 14.02
N SER A 48 15.67 14.88 13.23
CA SER A 48 15.94 13.44 13.23
C SER A 48 17.37 13.20 12.77
N SER A 49 18.13 12.39 13.51
CA SER A 49 19.48 12.00 13.11
C SER A 49 19.44 11.25 11.77
N LEU A 50 20.40 11.52 10.88
CA LEU A 50 20.57 10.77 9.62
C LEU A 50 20.67 9.25 9.87
N SER A 51 21.16 8.82 11.03
CA SER A 51 21.23 7.40 11.40
C SER A 51 19.87 6.73 11.59
N GLN A 52 18.78 7.49 11.77
CA GLN A 52 17.43 6.97 11.97
C GLN A 52 16.68 6.74 10.64
N PHE A 53 17.25 7.17 9.50
CA PHE A 53 16.61 7.05 8.19
C PHE A 53 16.69 5.66 7.56
N GLY A 54 17.52 4.75 8.08
CA GLY A 54 17.72 3.42 7.48
C GLY A 54 16.42 2.62 7.33
N TRP A 55 15.61 2.55 8.39
CA TRP A 55 14.34 1.82 8.38
C TRP A 55 13.26 2.48 7.49
N PRO A 56 12.99 3.80 7.59
CA PRO A 56 12.07 4.47 6.68
C PRO A 56 12.44 4.32 5.20
N VAL A 57 13.74 4.40 4.85
CA VAL A 57 14.20 4.20 3.48
C VAL A 57 13.90 2.78 3.02
N LEU A 58 14.17 1.77 3.84
CA LEU A 58 13.85 0.38 3.51
C LEU A 58 12.35 0.19 3.26
N VAL A 59 11.49 0.75 4.13
CA VAL A 59 10.03 0.72 3.95
C VAL A 59 9.64 1.40 2.63
N GLY A 60 10.22 2.56 2.32
CA GLY A 60 10.01 3.27 1.06
C GLY A 60 10.42 2.46 -0.17
N LEU A 61 11.51 1.69 -0.08
CA LEU A 61 11.96 0.79 -1.16
C LEU A 61 10.97 -0.35 -1.37
N PHE A 62 10.46 -0.99 -0.30
CA PHE A 62 9.43 -2.02 -0.42
C PHE A 62 8.13 -1.46 -1.00
N LEU A 63 7.73 -0.24 -0.60
CA LEU A 63 6.60 0.46 -1.19
C LEU A 63 6.81 0.70 -2.68
N GLY A 64 7.95 1.27 -3.08
CA GLY A 64 8.28 1.53 -4.48
C GLY A 64 8.32 0.26 -5.33
N LEU A 65 8.86 -0.83 -4.79
CA LEU A 65 8.89 -2.14 -5.45
C LEU A 65 7.47 -2.71 -5.62
N GLY A 66 6.61 -2.58 -4.59
CA GLY A 66 5.20 -2.95 -4.69
C GLY A 66 4.47 -2.14 -5.78
N MET A 67 4.71 -0.83 -5.83
CA MET A 67 4.14 0.04 -6.87
C MET A 67 4.67 -0.31 -8.28
N PHE A 68 5.91 -0.75 -8.42
CA PHE A 68 6.44 -1.24 -9.69
C PHE A 68 5.64 -2.44 -10.22
N PHE A 69 5.42 -3.46 -9.38
CA PHE A 69 4.61 -4.62 -9.76
C PHE A 69 3.15 -4.25 -10.03
N LEU A 70 2.60 -3.33 -9.23
CA LEU A 70 1.27 -2.78 -9.44
C LEU A 70 1.14 -2.13 -10.82
N THR A 71 2.14 -1.33 -11.19
CA THR A 71 2.19 -0.68 -12.50
C THR A 71 2.21 -1.69 -13.63
N LYS A 72 3.00 -2.76 -13.49
CA LYS A 72 3.05 -3.85 -14.47
C LYS A 72 1.69 -4.53 -14.63
N ALA A 73 0.95 -4.73 -13.54
CA ALA A 73 -0.39 -5.29 -13.59
C ALA A 73 -1.39 -4.37 -14.31
N PHE A 74 -1.30 -3.05 -14.10
CA PHE A 74 -2.13 -2.06 -14.79
C PHE A 74 -1.72 -1.79 -16.24
N ALA A 75 -0.51 -2.19 -16.65
CA ALA A 75 -0.05 -2.05 -18.02
C ALA A 75 -0.68 -3.08 -18.97
N ASP A 76 -1.34 -4.12 -18.45
CA ASP A 76 -2.15 -5.03 -19.26
C ASP A 76 -3.41 -4.29 -19.76
N PRO A 77 -3.61 -4.16 -21.09
CA PRO A 77 -4.78 -3.47 -21.65
C PRO A 77 -6.13 -4.05 -21.23
N ASN A 78 -6.17 -5.33 -20.84
CA ASN A 78 -7.40 -6.02 -20.41
C ASN A 78 -7.65 -5.89 -18.91
N ALA A 79 -6.71 -5.33 -18.15
CA ALA A 79 -6.82 -5.24 -16.71
C ALA A 79 -7.95 -4.28 -16.31
N ARG A 80 -8.87 -4.79 -15.48
CA ARG A 80 -9.95 -3.99 -14.91
C ARG A 80 -9.56 -3.54 -13.51
N VAL A 81 -9.61 -2.23 -13.26
CA VAL A 81 -9.35 -1.64 -11.94
C VAL A 81 -10.17 -2.36 -10.86
N SER A 82 -11.46 -2.62 -11.13
CA SER A 82 -12.37 -3.30 -10.21
C SER A 82 -11.93 -4.72 -9.79
N GLN A 83 -11.14 -5.41 -10.62
CA GLN A 83 -10.61 -6.75 -10.33
C GLN A 83 -9.22 -6.67 -9.69
N LEU A 84 -8.41 -5.67 -10.09
CA LEU A 84 -7.09 -5.45 -9.53
C LEU A 84 -7.15 -4.95 -8.08
N ILE A 85 -8.08 -4.04 -7.72
CA ILE A 85 -8.11 -3.47 -6.37
C ILE A 85 -8.28 -4.54 -5.26
N PRO A 86 -9.21 -5.50 -5.35
CA PRO A 86 -9.28 -6.59 -4.38
C PRO A 86 -7.98 -7.40 -4.28
N LEU A 87 -7.32 -7.66 -5.41
CA LEU A 87 -6.05 -8.39 -5.45
C LEU A 87 -4.91 -7.60 -4.80
N ILE A 88 -4.84 -6.29 -5.02
CA ILE A 88 -3.85 -5.39 -4.40
C ILE A 88 -4.03 -5.34 -2.89
N ASN A 89 -5.30 -5.28 -2.44
CA ASN A 89 -5.63 -5.25 -1.03
C ASN A 89 -5.39 -6.59 -0.31
N ALA A 90 -5.10 -7.67 -1.03
CA ALA A 90 -4.64 -8.93 -0.44
C ALA A 90 -3.31 -8.76 0.33
N ASN A 91 -2.56 -7.68 0.10
CA ASN A 91 -1.44 -7.29 0.95
C ASN A 91 -1.82 -7.18 2.44
N THR A 92 -3.09 -6.87 2.75
CA THR A 92 -3.63 -6.83 4.11
C THR A 92 -3.51 -8.19 4.79
N LEU A 93 -3.72 -9.29 4.07
CA LEU A 93 -3.56 -10.64 4.61
C LEU A 93 -2.11 -10.91 5.00
N ILE A 94 -1.16 -10.49 4.16
CA ILE A 94 0.28 -10.60 4.47
C ILE A 94 0.61 -9.77 5.71
N SER A 95 0.13 -8.53 5.80
CA SER A 95 0.33 -7.68 6.98
C SER A 95 -0.27 -8.29 8.25
N VAL A 96 -1.47 -8.88 8.18
CA VAL A 96 -2.09 -9.59 9.30
C VAL A 96 -1.24 -10.78 9.73
N ILE A 97 -0.77 -11.61 8.80
CA ILE A 97 0.08 -12.76 9.12
C ILE A 97 1.40 -12.30 9.76
N LEU A 98 2.05 -11.28 9.21
CA LEU A 98 3.29 -10.75 9.75
C LEU A 98 3.09 -10.11 11.13
N GLY A 99 2.00 -9.36 11.34
CA GLY A 99 1.65 -8.80 12.65
C GLY A 99 1.41 -9.89 13.69
N LEU A 100 0.61 -10.91 13.34
CA LEU A 100 0.39 -12.06 14.21
C LEU A 100 1.70 -12.76 14.57
N VAL A 101 2.53 -13.11 13.58
CA VAL A 101 3.71 -13.97 13.80
C VAL A 101 4.90 -13.19 14.35
N ILE A 102 5.30 -12.10 13.68
CA ILE A 102 6.53 -11.36 13.99
C ILE A 102 6.34 -10.47 15.23
N LEU A 103 5.21 -9.77 15.32
CA LEU A 103 4.90 -8.92 16.48
C LEU A 103 4.24 -9.71 17.63
N ARG A 104 3.98 -11.01 17.41
CA ARG A 104 3.37 -11.93 18.39
C ARG A 104 1.98 -11.49 18.86
N GLU A 105 1.23 -10.80 18.00
CA GLU A 105 -0.12 -10.30 18.30
C GLU A 105 -1.15 -11.42 18.50
N TYR A 106 -0.85 -12.66 18.11
CA TYR A 106 -1.72 -13.82 18.32
C TYR A 106 -2.10 -14.06 19.79
N GLN A 107 -1.32 -13.51 20.73
CA GLN A 107 -1.58 -13.61 22.17
C GLN A 107 -2.58 -12.56 22.67
N SER A 108 -2.74 -11.44 21.96
CA SER A 108 -3.52 -10.28 22.40
C SER A 108 -4.82 -10.10 21.60
N VAL A 109 -4.96 -10.76 20.45
CA VAL A 109 -6.15 -10.64 19.59
C VAL A 109 -7.02 -11.89 19.62
N SER A 110 -8.30 -11.71 19.31
CA SER A 110 -9.21 -12.85 19.11
C SER A 110 -8.92 -13.55 17.79
N MET A 111 -8.19 -14.67 17.84
CA MET A 111 -7.83 -15.46 16.65
C MET A 111 -9.05 -15.87 15.82
N VAL A 112 -10.18 -16.17 16.46
CA VAL A 112 -11.44 -16.48 15.77
C VAL A 112 -11.91 -15.33 14.89
N LYS A 113 -11.91 -14.10 15.41
CA LYS A 113 -12.31 -12.91 14.63
C LYS A 113 -11.34 -12.65 13.47
N VAL A 114 -10.04 -12.83 13.69
CA VAL A 114 -9.01 -12.63 12.66
C VAL A 114 -9.15 -13.66 11.54
N ILE A 115 -9.42 -14.93 11.86
CA ILE A 115 -9.67 -15.99 10.88
C ILE A 115 -10.94 -15.69 10.07
N ILE A 116 -12.04 -15.33 10.73
CA ILE A 116 -13.30 -14.98 10.04
C ILE A 116 -13.07 -13.79 9.09
N GLY A 117 -12.41 -12.72 9.56
CA GLY A 117 -12.09 -11.57 8.73
C GLY A 117 -11.21 -11.94 7.53
N THR A 118 -10.20 -12.78 7.74
CA THR A 118 -9.33 -13.30 6.67
C THR A 118 -10.11 -14.07 5.62
N ILE A 119 -11.00 -14.98 6.04
CA ILE A 119 -11.86 -15.75 5.13
C ILE A 119 -12.74 -14.82 4.31
N LEU A 120 -13.37 -13.82 4.93
CA LEU A 120 -14.23 -12.86 4.23
C LEU A 120 -13.45 -12.04 3.18
N ILE A 121 -12.21 -11.62 3.49
CA ILE A 121 -11.34 -10.92 2.52
C ILE A 121 -11.00 -11.83 1.34
N VAL A 122 -10.60 -13.08 1.60
CA VAL A 122 -10.26 -14.05 0.55
C VAL A 122 -11.47 -14.34 -0.32
N LEU A 123 -12.64 -14.59 0.27
CA LEU A 123 -13.88 -14.84 -0.48
C LEU A 123 -14.25 -13.64 -1.35
N GLY A 124 -14.17 -12.42 -0.82
CA GLY A 124 -14.39 -11.20 -1.60
C GLY A 124 -13.43 -11.09 -2.79
N ALA A 125 -12.15 -11.42 -2.61
CA ALA A 125 -11.17 -11.41 -3.69
C ALA A 125 -11.43 -12.49 -4.75
N VAL A 126 -11.88 -13.68 -4.35
CA VAL A 126 -12.19 -14.80 -5.25
C VAL A 126 -13.44 -14.51 -6.09
N VAL A 127 -14.48 -13.91 -5.50
CA VAL A 127 -15.75 -13.63 -6.20
C VAL A 127 -15.60 -12.58 -7.31
N ILE A 128 -14.68 -11.64 -7.14
CA ILE A 128 -14.48 -10.52 -8.08
C ILE A 128 -13.48 -10.87 -9.21
N LYS A 129 -12.72 -11.96 -9.04
CA LYS A 129 -11.77 -12.46 -10.05
C LYS A 129 -12.50 -12.98 -11.29
#